data_AF-A0A6N3BVQ4-F1
#
_entry.id   AF-A0A6N3BVQ4-F1
#
_cell.length_a   1.000
_cell.length_b   1.000
_cell.length_c   1.000
_cell.angle_alpha   90.00
_cell.angle_beta   90.00
_cell.angle_gamma   90.00
#
_symmetry.space_group_name_H-M   'P 1'
#
loop_
_entity.id
_entity.type
_entity.pdbx_description
1 polymer ?
#
loop_
_entity_poly.entity_id
_entity_poly.type
_entity_poly.pdbx_seq_one_letter_code
_entity_poly.pdbx_strand_id
1 'polypeptide(L)'
;MEKLTEQNRAEVEAYISAEPEYNVFVQGDLENYGFESKTVEIFGTRAADGALCALLLRYFNNYCLCMSGTAPVEELAAFLQARGAQYLSGKEADVAALAARMPGWKLRGTNLARMDRLAGGAALPEGFSLRMLGPQDAQAVIGLEVQIDEFADSFRGVDREEKVEECRENLTRGGHAFGVYDGDRLVALAETTAENSVSAMVVGVATLPGWRGRGFARACVHAAAAHSFAAGRRYLCLFYDNPAAGRIYHALGFADVGRFGMAMPE
;
A
#
# COMPACT_ATOMS: atom_id res chain seq x y z
N MET A 1 17.04 9.88 18.53
CA MET A 1 16.81 9.58 17.10
C MET A 1 18.12 9.75 16.33
N GLU A 2 18.56 8.72 15.62
CA GLU A 2 19.75 8.77 14.74
C GLU A 2 19.33 8.58 13.27
N LYS A 3 20.07 9.19 12.34
CA LYS A 3 19.90 8.89 10.90
C LYS A 3 20.64 7.60 10.60
N LEU A 4 19.93 6.60 10.08
CA LEU A 4 20.51 5.34 9.68
C LEU A 4 21.13 5.45 8.29
N THR A 5 22.20 4.70 8.05
CA THR A 5 22.97 4.70 6.81
C THR A 5 23.05 3.30 6.23
N GLU A 6 23.69 3.15 5.08
CA GLU A 6 23.93 1.84 4.45
C GLU A 6 24.60 0.82 5.39
N GLN A 7 25.39 1.28 6.37
CA GLN A 7 26.02 0.42 7.38
C GLN A 7 24.99 -0.29 8.28
N ASN A 8 23.78 0.27 8.40
CA ASN A 8 22.69 -0.28 9.20
C ASN A 8 21.78 -1.23 8.40
N ARG A 9 22.05 -1.49 7.11
CA ARG A 9 21.17 -2.27 6.23
C ARG A 9 20.69 -3.57 6.84
N ALA A 10 21.62 -4.43 7.26
CA ALA A 10 21.27 -5.75 7.77
C ALA A 10 20.42 -5.69 9.06
N GLU A 11 20.68 -4.71 9.93
CA GLU A 11 19.90 -4.47 11.14
C GLU A 11 18.48 -4.00 10.80
N VAL A 12 18.35 -3.04 9.87
CA VAL A 12 17.05 -2.50 9.43
C VAL A 12 16.22 -3.56 8.73
N GLU A 13 16.81 -4.31 7.79
CA GLU A 13 16.12 -5.38 7.06
C GLU A 13 15.63 -6.46 8.03
N ALA A 14 16.45 -6.86 9.01
CA ALA A 14 16.03 -7.79 10.05
C ALA A 14 14.87 -7.23 10.89
N TYR A 15 14.96 -5.96 11.31
CA TYR A 15 13.93 -5.31 12.11
C TYR A 15 12.57 -5.23 11.38
N ILE A 16 12.55 -4.76 10.13
CA ILE A 16 11.29 -4.62 9.38
C ILE A 16 10.71 -5.97 8.95
N SER A 17 11.54 -7.02 8.83
CA SER A 17 11.09 -8.37 8.47
C SER A 17 10.32 -9.09 9.58
N ALA A 18 10.30 -8.56 10.81
CA ALA A 18 9.56 -9.14 11.92
C ALA A 18 8.03 -9.01 11.75
N GLU A 19 7.59 -7.91 11.13
CA GLU A 19 6.18 -7.60 10.84
C GLU A 19 6.05 -7.14 9.38
N PRO A 20 6.37 -8.02 8.42
CA PRO A 20 6.62 -7.62 7.03
C PRO A 20 5.38 -7.05 6.33
N GLU A 21 4.17 -7.45 6.75
CA GLU A 21 2.90 -6.96 6.20
C GLU A 21 2.67 -5.47 6.50
N TYR A 22 3.04 -5.04 7.70
CA TYR A 22 2.95 -3.63 8.09
C TYR A 22 4.05 -2.78 7.46
N ASN A 23 5.12 -3.42 6.99
CA ASN A 23 6.33 -2.77 6.53
C ASN A 23 6.55 -2.88 5.01
N VAL A 24 5.56 -3.33 4.23
CA VAL A 24 5.66 -3.48 2.76
C VAL A 24 6.14 -2.21 2.08
N PHE A 25 5.61 -1.05 2.47
CA PHE A 25 6.04 0.25 1.93
C PHE A 25 7.47 0.60 2.33
N VAL A 26 7.85 0.35 3.59
CA VAL A 26 9.21 0.60 4.07
C VAL A 26 10.23 -0.27 3.35
N GLN A 27 9.90 -1.55 3.13
CA GLN A 27 10.74 -2.45 2.36
C GLN A 27 10.85 -2.01 0.89
N GLY A 28 9.73 -1.65 0.25
CA GLY A 28 9.73 -1.15 -1.12
C GLY A 28 10.56 0.11 -1.29
N ASP A 29 10.40 1.10 -0.41
CA ASP A 29 11.16 2.34 -0.45
C ASP A 29 12.66 2.09 -0.19
N LEU A 30 12.99 1.18 0.73
CA LEU A 30 14.37 0.82 1.00
C LEU A 30 15.04 0.11 -0.18
N GLU A 31 14.35 -0.81 -0.86
CA GLU A 31 14.88 -1.49 -2.05
C GLU A 31 15.04 -0.51 -3.24
N ASN A 32 14.11 0.44 -3.41
CA ASN A 32 14.10 1.36 -4.55
C ASN A 32 15.02 2.57 -4.40
N TYR A 33 15.16 3.10 -3.18
CA TYR A 33 15.89 4.36 -2.92
C TYR A 33 17.15 4.18 -2.04
N GLY A 34 17.26 3.07 -1.30
CA GLY A 34 18.36 2.84 -0.37
C GLY A 34 18.38 3.82 0.81
N PHE A 35 19.55 3.94 1.46
CA PHE A 35 19.74 4.80 2.63
C PHE A 35 20.21 6.22 2.30
N GLU A 36 20.75 6.42 1.10
CA GLU A 36 21.40 7.67 0.67
C GLU A 36 20.60 8.36 -0.44
N SER A 37 19.37 8.75 -0.10
CA SER A 37 18.49 9.49 -1.01
C SER A 37 18.16 10.88 -0.45
N LYS A 38 17.86 11.84 -1.35
CA LYS A 38 17.26 13.12 -0.95
C LYS A 38 15.76 12.97 -0.68
N THR A 39 15.14 11.99 -1.33
CA THR A 39 13.69 11.71 -1.26
C THR A 39 13.35 10.91 -0.01
N VAL A 40 14.17 9.89 0.29
CA VAL A 40 13.96 8.95 1.39
C VAL A 40 15.04 9.13 2.45
N GLU A 41 14.64 9.23 3.72
CA GLU A 41 15.54 9.16 4.87
C GLU A 41 15.01 8.16 5.89
N ILE A 42 15.92 7.46 6.57
CA ILE A 42 15.56 6.47 7.58
C ILE A 42 16.15 6.89 8.90
N PHE A 43 15.31 6.92 9.94
CA PHE A 43 15.68 7.28 11.30
C PHE A 43 15.42 6.12 12.25
N GLY A 44 16.37 5.85 13.13
CA GLY A 44 16.29 4.80 14.14
C GLY A 44 16.23 5.38 15.55
N THR A 45 15.53 4.66 16.42
CA THR A 45 15.60 4.86 17.88
C THR A 45 15.97 3.55 18.55
N ARG A 46 16.97 3.61 19.44
CA ARG A 46 17.49 2.45 20.15
C ARG A 46 16.90 2.36 21.56
N ALA A 47 16.65 1.14 22.01
CA ALA A 47 16.38 0.84 23.40
C ALA A 47 17.66 0.95 24.24
N ALA A 48 17.54 0.82 25.57
CA ALA A 48 18.66 0.95 26.50
C ALA A 48 19.76 -0.12 26.29
N ASP A 49 19.41 -1.28 25.73
CA ASP A 49 20.33 -2.36 25.39
C ASP A 49 21.02 -2.16 24.02
N GLY A 50 20.71 -1.07 23.31
CA GLY A 50 21.25 -0.75 22.01
C GLY A 50 20.47 -1.35 20.83
N ALA A 51 19.45 -2.18 21.06
CA ALA A 51 18.63 -2.75 19.98
C ALA A 51 17.74 -1.67 19.33
N LEU A 52 17.53 -1.76 18.02
CA LEU A 52 16.56 -0.92 17.32
C LEU A 52 15.14 -1.23 17.85
N CYS A 53 14.42 -0.20 18.30
CA CYS A 53 13.08 -0.34 18.86
C CYS A 53 12.00 0.49 18.15
N ALA A 54 12.42 1.44 17.32
CA ALA A 54 11.56 2.13 16.36
C ALA A 54 12.35 2.57 15.13
N LEU A 55 11.69 2.56 13.99
CA LEU A 55 12.16 3.07 12.72
C LEU A 55 11.12 4.01 12.11
N LEU A 56 11.59 5.16 11.64
CA LEU A 56 10.80 6.12 10.87
C LEU A 56 11.43 6.26 9.49
N LEU A 57 10.72 5.82 8.44
CA LEU A 57 11.08 6.13 7.06
C LEU A 57 10.33 7.38 6.62
N ARG A 58 11.07 8.41 6.23
CA ARG A 58 10.53 9.66 5.69
C ARG A 58 10.55 9.60 4.16
N TYR A 59 9.41 9.82 3.54
CA TYR A 59 9.25 10.11 2.11
C TYR A 59 8.64 11.52 1.97
N PHE A 60 9.44 12.51 1.58
CA PHE A 60 9.06 13.94 1.72
C PHE A 60 8.58 14.30 3.14
N ASN A 61 7.33 14.72 3.33
CA ASN A 61 6.78 15.03 4.66
C ASN A 61 5.92 13.90 5.24
N ASN A 62 5.89 12.75 4.57
CA ASN A 62 5.16 11.56 4.97
C ASN A 62 6.10 10.60 5.67
N TYR A 63 5.63 9.99 6.75
CA TYR A 63 6.43 9.08 7.58
C TYR A 63 5.75 7.71 7.67
N CYS A 64 6.52 6.65 7.45
CA CYS A 64 6.14 5.28 7.78
C CYS A 64 6.82 4.88 9.11
N LEU A 65 6.03 4.38 10.06
CA LEU A 65 6.46 3.96 11.38
C LEU A 65 6.52 2.42 11.47
N CYS A 66 7.67 1.92 11.87
CA CYS A 66 7.84 0.54 12.33
C CYS A 66 8.25 0.59 13.80
N MET A 67 7.38 0.15 14.71
CA MET A 67 7.60 0.29 16.14
C MET A 67 7.45 -1.06 16.83
N SER A 68 8.27 -1.27 17.86
CA SER A 68 8.09 -2.33 18.84
C SER A 68 7.62 -1.72 20.16
N GLY A 69 6.94 -2.49 21.01
CA GLY A 69 6.26 -1.97 22.20
C GLY A 69 7.14 -1.28 23.26
N THR A 70 8.47 -1.24 23.10
CA THR A 70 9.42 -0.58 24.01
C THR A 70 9.86 0.81 23.55
N ALA A 71 9.32 1.33 22.44
CA ALA A 71 9.76 2.60 21.87
C ALA A 71 9.36 3.84 22.71
N PRO A 72 10.21 4.88 22.78
CA PRO A 72 9.91 6.11 23.50
C PRO A 72 8.95 7.00 22.68
N VAL A 73 7.65 6.79 22.84
CA VAL A 73 6.57 7.46 22.09
C VAL A 73 6.69 9.00 22.13
N GLU A 74 7.01 9.59 23.29
CA GLU A 74 7.12 11.05 23.44
C GLU A 74 8.26 11.65 22.60
N GLU A 75 9.41 10.98 22.55
CA GLU A 75 10.56 11.44 21.76
C GLU A 75 10.27 11.32 20.25
N LEU A 76 9.59 10.24 19.83
CA LEU A 76 9.18 10.05 18.44
C LEU A 76 8.18 11.12 18.00
N ALA A 77 7.18 11.41 18.83
CA ALA A 77 6.18 12.44 18.54
C ALA A 77 6.80 13.83 18.45
N ALA A 78 7.66 14.19 19.41
CA ALA A 78 8.38 15.47 19.38
C ALA A 78 9.26 15.62 18.13
N PHE A 79 9.91 14.54 17.69
CA PHE A 79 10.69 14.54 16.46
C PHE A 79 9.84 14.76 15.22
N LEU A 80 8.70 14.06 15.08
CA LEU A 80 7.80 14.23 13.93
C LEU A 80 7.25 15.66 13.85
N GLN A 81 6.88 16.25 14.99
CA GLN A 81 6.43 17.65 15.06
C GLN A 81 7.54 18.64 14.66
N ALA A 82 8.74 18.47 15.21
CA ALA A 82 9.88 19.33 14.89
C ALA A 82 10.29 19.25 13.41
N ARG A 83 10.02 18.13 12.75
CA ARG A 83 10.25 17.91 11.33
C ARG A 83 9.09 18.34 10.43
N GLY A 84 7.98 18.82 10.99
CA GLY A 84 6.81 19.25 10.23
C GLY A 84 6.14 18.08 9.48
N ALA A 85 6.05 16.91 10.11
CA ALA A 85 5.36 15.76 9.53
C ALA A 85 3.91 16.13 9.16
N GLN A 86 3.48 15.70 7.98
CA GLN A 86 2.12 15.94 7.47
C GLN A 86 1.28 14.66 7.41
N TYR A 87 1.94 13.51 7.51
CA TYR A 87 1.30 12.21 7.44
C TYR A 87 2.15 11.16 8.16
N LEU A 88 1.49 10.25 8.88
CA LEU A 88 2.10 9.12 9.58
C LEU A 88 1.32 7.85 9.27
N SER A 89 1.99 6.80 8.82
CA SER A 89 1.38 5.49 8.55
C SER A 89 2.13 4.36 9.23
N GLY A 90 1.47 3.22 9.41
CA GLY A 90 2.08 2.04 10.01
C GLY A 90 1.04 1.14 10.67
N LYS A 91 1.49 0.23 11.54
CA LYS A 91 0.60 -0.57 12.37
C LYS A 91 -0.25 0.33 13.25
N GLU A 92 -1.56 0.12 13.23
CA GLU A 92 -2.48 1.13 13.77
C GLU A 92 -2.28 1.42 15.25
N ALA A 93 -2.04 0.39 16.07
CA ALA A 93 -1.84 0.58 17.50
C ALA A 93 -0.66 1.52 17.79
N ASP A 94 0.39 1.44 16.97
CA ASP A 94 1.60 2.23 17.12
C ASP A 94 1.37 3.68 16.64
N VAL A 95 0.73 3.84 15.48
CA VAL A 95 0.33 5.15 14.96
C VAL A 95 -0.63 5.85 15.93
N ALA A 96 -1.58 5.11 16.53
CA ALA A 96 -2.50 5.62 17.52
C ALA A 96 -1.79 6.14 18.77
N ALA A 97 -0.78 5.40 19.25
CA ALA A 97 0.03 5.81 20.40
C ALA A 97 0.75 7.14 20.14
N LEU A 98 1.35 7.31 18.96
CA LEU A 98 2.01 8.57 18.58
C LEU A 98 1.00 9.71 18.33
N ALA A 99 -0.08 9.44 17.59
CA ALA A 99 -1.10 10.45 17.29
C ALA A 99 -1.76 11.01 18.55
N ALA A 100 -1.93 10.20 19.60
CA ALA A 100 -2.43 10.66 20.90
C ALA A 100 -1.52 11.71 21.59
N ARG A 101 -0.27 11.85 21.15
CA ARG A 101 0.69 12.87 21.62
C ARG A 101 0.86 14.05 20.66
N MET A 102 0.16 14.02 19.52
CA MET A 102 0.24 15.06 18.50
C MET A 102 -1.10 15.79 18.38
N PRO A 103 -1.29 16.95 19.05
CA PRO A 103 -2.54 17.69 19.01
C PRO A 103 -2.97 18.01 17.57
N GLY A 104 -4.26 17.84 17.28
CA GLY A 104 -4.84 18.10 15.95
C GLY A 104 -4.69 16.94 14.94
N TRP A 105 -4.00 15.86 15.30
CA TRP A 105 -3.88 14.69 14.42
C TRP A 105 -5.08 13.76 14.57
N LYS A 106 -5.59 13.26 13.44
CA LYS A 106 -6.65 12.24 13.40
C LYS A 106 -6.14 10.96 12.81
N LEU A 107 -6.51 9.84 13.44
CA LEU A 107 -6.24 8.51 12.97
C LEU A 107 -7.41 7.98 12.14
N ARG A 108 -7.09 7.45 10.96
CA ARG A 108 -7.96 6.62 10.14
C ARG A 108 -7.36 5.21 10.06
N GLY A 109 -8.17 4.21 10.40
CA GLY A 109 -7.79 2.81 10.37
C GLY A 109 -8.37 2.09 9.15
N THR A 110 -7.68 1.05 8.69
CA THR A 110 -8.18 0.11 7.67
C THR A 110 -7.74 -1.32 7.98
N ASN A 111 -8.47 -2.34 7.52
CA ASN A 111 -8.03 -3.72 7.71
C ASN A 111 -6.90 -4.07 6.75
N LEU A 112 -5.89 -4.77 7.25
CA LEU A 112 -4.77 -5.32 6.49
C LEU A 112 -4.93 -6.83 6.38
N ALA A 113 -4.81 -7.34 5.16
CA ALA A 113 -4.82 -8.77 4.88
C ALA A 113 -3.60 -9.19 4.05
N ARG A 114 -3.20 -10.45 4.21
CA ARG A 114 -2.05 -11.08 3.53
C ARG A 114 -2.47 -12.35 2.80
N MET A 115 -1.90 -12.58 1.63
CA MET A 115 -2.01 -13.84 0.89
C MET A 115 -0.63 -14.43 0.65
N ASP A 116 -0.37 -15.62 1.20
CA ASP A 116 0.86 -16.40 0.94
C ASP A 116 0.70 -17.40 -0.22
N ARG A 117 -0.54 -17.71 -0.59
CA ARG A 117 -0.84 -18.65 -1.66
C ARG A 117 -2.15 -18.30 -2.32
N LEU A 118 -2.11 -18.18 -3.65
CA LEU A 118 -3.31 -18.00 -4.44
C LEU A 118 -4.21 -19.24 -4.33
N ALA A 119 -5.47 -19.01 -3.97
CA ALA A 119 -6.49 -20.03 -3.88
C ALA A 119 -7.68 -19.73 -4.81
N GLY A 120 -8.36 -20.80 -5.19
CA GLY A 120 -9.50 -20.75 -6.09
C GLY A 120 -9.10 -20.34 -7.51
N GLY A 121 -10.13 -20.11 -8.33
CA GLY A 121 -9.98 -19.54 -9.66
C GLY A 121 -11.02 -18.44 -9.86
N ALA A 122 -10.82 -17.63 -10.89
CA ALA A 122 -11.79 -16.65 -11.31
C ALA A 122 -12.11 -16.86 -12.79
N ALA A 123 -13.28 -17.45 -13.06
CA ALA A 123 -13.81 -17.52 -14.40
C ALA A 123 -14.50 -16.19 -14.73
N LEU A 124 -14.26 -15.69 -15.94
CA LEU A 124 -15.04 -14.59 -16.49
C LEU A 124 -16.30 -15.13 -17.17
N PRO A 125 -17.44 -14.42 -17.08
CA PRO A 125 -18.57 -14.66 -17.96
C PRO A 125 -18.18 -14.50 -19.43
N GLU A 126 -18.94 -15.14 -20.33
CA GLU A 126 -18.78 -14.96 -21.78
C GLU A 126 -18.97 -13.49 -22.19
N GLY A 127 -18.25 -13.06 -23.23
CA GLY A 127 -18.31 -11.69 -23.75
C GLY A 127 -17.38 -10.69 -23.07
N PHE A 128 -16.71 -11.08 -21.98
CA PHE A 128 -15.74 -10.23 -21.28
C PHE A 128 -14.31 -10.72 -21.51
N SER A 129 -13.35 -9.80 -21.53
CA SER A 129 -11.93 -10.14 -21.63
C SER A 129 -11.15 -9.56 -20.44
N LEU A 130 -10.18 -10.31 -19.93
CA LEU A 130 -9.25 -9.87 -18.89
C LEU A 130 -7.85 -9.79 -19.50
N ARG A 131 -7.18 -8.67 -19.28
CA ARG A 131 -5.78 -8.50 -19.71
C ARG A 131 -4.99 -7.63 -18.75
N MET A 132 -3.68 -7.76 -18.83
CA MET A 132 -2.76 -6.79 -18.25
C MET A 132 -2.93 -5.43 -18.96
N LEU A 133 -2.90 -4.35 -18.19
CA LEU A 133 -2.95 -2.99 -18.67
C LEU A 133 -1.53 -2.43 -18.79
N GLY A 134 -1.31 -1.62 -19.83
CA GLY A 134 -0.05 -0.93 -20.06
C GLY A 134 -0.21 0.59 -20.06
N PRO A 135 0.87 1.35 -20.26
CA PRO A 135 0.86 2.83 -20.20
C PRO A 135 -0.19 3.51 -21.09
N GLN A 136 -0.54 2.88 -22.22
CA GLN A 136 -1.59 3.34 -23.14
C GLN A 136 -3.00 3.31 -22.54
N ASP A 137 -3.22 2.51 -21.50
CA ASP A 137 -4.52 2.33 -20.84
C ASP A 137 -4.79 3.34 -19.73
N ALA A 138 -3.82 4.22 -19.41
CA ALA A 138 -3.92 5.16 -18.29
C ALA A 138 -5.19 6.03 -18.34
N GLN A 139 -5.58 6.50 -19.53
CA GLN A 139 -6.83 7.26 -19.70
C GLN A 139 -8.08 6.43 -19.35
N ALA A 140 -8.08 5.15 -19.68
CA ALA A 140 -9.20 4.25 -19.37
C ALA A 140 -9.24 3.92 -17.87
N VAL A 141 -8.09 3.73 -17.22
CA VAL A 141 -7.98 3.53 -15.77
C VAL A 141 -8.54 4.73 -15.02
N ILE A 142 -8.00 5.93 -15.26
CA ILE A 142 -8.50 7.16 -14.63
C ILE A 142 -9.97 7.40 -14.99
N GLY A 143 -10.36 7.12 -16.24
CA GLY A 143 -11.76 7.20 -16.68
C GLY A 143 -12.70 6.28 -15.89
N LEU A 144 -12.26 5.10 -15.47
CA LEU A 144 -13.03 4.21 -14.61
C LEU A 144 -13.03 4.73 -13.17
N GLU A 145 -11.87 5.05 -12.60
CA GLU A 145 -11.72 5.42 -11.19
C GLU A 145 -12.53 6.66 -10.79
N VAL A 146 -12.63 7.67 -11.67
CA VAL A 146 -13.46 8.86 -11.41
C VAL A 146 -14.96 8.56 -11.31
N GLN A 147 -15.40 7.38 -11.75
CA GLN A 147 -16.79 6.91 -11.63
C GLN A 147 -17.01 6.06 -10.36
N ILE A 148 -15.99 5.90 -9.53
CA ILE A 148 -16.04 5.13 -8.28
C ILE A 148 -16.12 6.12 -7.13
N ASP A 149 -17.28 6.18 -6.46
CA ASP A 149 -17.51 7.10 -5.34
C ASP A 149 -16.48 6.89 -4.22
N GLU A 150 -16.06 5.64 -4.00
CA GLU A 150 -15.05 5.28 -3.01
C GLU A 150 -13.67 5.92 -3.28
N PHE A 151 -13.41 6.39 -4.50
CA PHE A 151 -12.15 7.04 -4.90
C PHE A 151 -12.28 8.55 -5.09
N ALA A 152 -13.45 9.15 -4.83
CA ALA A 152 -13.70 10.56 -5.09
C ALA A 152 -12.71 11.50 -4.39
N ASP A 153 -12.25 11.16 -3.18
CA ASP A 153 -11.26 11.97 -2.46
C ASP A 153 -9.89 12.00 -3.15
N SER A 154 -9.49 10.93 -3.85
CA SER A 154 -8.24 10.86 -4.61
C SER A 154 -8.20 11.82 -5.81
N PHE A 155 -9.36 12.33 -6.24
CA PHE A 155 -9.49 13.26 -7.37
C PHE A 155 -9.81 14.69 -6.94
N ARG A 156 -9.93 14.96 -5.64
CA ARG A 156 -10.32 16.29 -5.16
C ARG A 156 -9.16 17.29 -5.32
N GLY A 157 -9.35 18.30 -6.15
CA GLY A 157 -8.41 19.41 -6.30
C GLY A 157 -7.15 19.08 -7.09
N VAL A 158 -7.11 17.93 -7.79
CA VAL A 158 -5.98 17.52 -8.65
C VAL A 158 -6.41 17.60 -10.11
N ASP A 159 -5.48 17.98 -10.99
CA ASP A 159 -5.73 17.98 -12.43
C ASP A 159 -5.88 16.54 -12.95
N ARG A 160 -6.87 16.32 -13.82
CA ARG A 160 -7.12 15.00 -14.41
C ARG A 160 -5.99 14.55 -15.33
N GLU A 161 -5.36 15.48 -16.04
CA GLU A 161 -4.22 15.20 -16.91
C GLU A 161 -3.00 14.78 -16.08
N GLU A 162 -2.75 15.46 -14.95
CA GLU A 162 -1.71 15.06 -13.98
C GLU A 162 -1.93 13.63 -13.47
N LYS A 163 -3.18 13.28 -13.10
CA LYS A 163 -3.52 11.90 -12.70
C LYS A 163 -3.30 10.86 -13.79
N VAL A 164 -3.56 11.21 -15.05
CA VAL A 164 -3.30 10.31 -16.19
C VAL A 164 -1.80 10.10 -16.38
N GLU A 165 -0.97 11.13 -16.24
CA GLU A 165 0.49 10.99 -16.30
C GLU A 165 1.04 10.16 -15.14
N GLU A 166 0.58 10.39 -13.90
CA GLU A 166 0.94 9.57 -12.74
C GLU A 166 0.57 8.09 -12.96
N CYS A 167 -0.66 7.83 -13.41
CA CYS A 167 -1.11 6.48 -13.73
C CYS A 167 -0.26 5.85 -14.84
N ARG A 168 0.10 6.61 -15.88
CA ARG A 168 0.96 6.12 -16.97
C ARG A 168 2.35 5.74 -16.47
N GLU A 169 2.94 6.56 -15.60
CA GLU A 169 4.24 6.25 -15.00
C GLU A 169 4.16 5.00 -14.12
N ASN A 170 3.11 4.87 -13.30
CA ASN A 170 2.86 3.70 -12.47
C ASN A 170 2.70 2.41 -13.32
N LEU A 171 1.93 2.46 -14.40
CA LEU A 171 1.78 1.34 -15.35
C LEU A 171 3.06 1.03 -16.14
N THR A 172 4.05 1.93 -16.13
CA THR A 172 5.35 1.69 -16.75
C THR A 172 6.34 1.07 -15.76
N ARG A 173 6.35 1.52 -14.50
CA ARG A 173 7.42 1.22 -13.53
C ARG A 173 6.97 1.01 -12.08
N GLY A 174 5.80 1.49 -11.69
CA GLY A 174 5.31 1.48 -10.30
C GLY A 174 4.60 0.18 -9.89
N GLY A 175 4.20 -0.65 -10.86
CA GLY A 175 3.64 -1.96 -10.63
C GLY A 175 2.88 -2.48 -11.84
N HIS A 176 1.87 -3.32 -11.61
CA HIS A 176 1.08 -3.94 -12.67
C HIS A 176 -0.42 -3.72 -12.44
N ALA A 177 -1.18 -3.70 -13.52
CA ALA A 177 -2.62 -3.57 -13.46
C ALA A 177 -3.29 -4.60 -14.36
N PHE A 178 -4.45 -5.09 -13.93
CA PHE A 178 -5.24 -6.08 -14.66
C PHE A 178 -6.68 -5.61 -14.76
N GLY A 179 -7.21 -5.55 -15.98
CA GLY A 179 -8.51 -4.96 -16.26
C GLY A 179 -9.45 -5.90 -17.01
N VAL A 180 -10.72 -5.87 -16.65
CA VAL A 180 -11.81 -6.51 -17.40
C VAL A 180 -12.44 -5.52 -18.35
N TYR A 181 -12.59 -5.94 -19.60
CA TYR A 181 -13.23 -5.18 -20.67
C TYR A 181 -14.58 -5.79 -21.07
N ASP A 182 -15.54 -4.90 -21.31
CA ASP A 182 -16.82 -5.14 -21.98
C ASP A 182 -16.80 -4.39 -23.31
N GLY A 183 -16.50 -5.10 -24.41
CA GLY A 183 -16.09 -4.46 -25.67
C GLY A 183 -14.84 -3.60 -25.46
N ASP A 184 -14.93 -2.32 -25.84
CA ASP A 184 -13.82 -1.35 -25.68
C ASP A 184 -13.81 -0.64 -24.32
N ARG A 185 -14.79 -0.92 -23.45
CA ARG A 185 -14.91 -0.26 -22.16
C ARG A 185 -14.21 -1.05 -21.06
N LEU A 186 -13.28 -0.42 -20.37
CA LEU A 186 -12.77 -0.93 -19.10
C LEU A 186 -13.86 -0.83 -18.03
N VAL A 187 -14.22 -1.94 -17.39
CA VAL A 187 -15.34 -2.03 -16.44
C VAL A 187 -14.95 -2.48 -15.04
N ALA A 188 -13.76 -3.08 -14.89
CA ALA A 188 -13.17 -3.40 -13.61
C ALA A 188 -11.64 -3.41 -13.72
N LEU A 189 -10.94 -3.15 -12.63
CA LEU A 189 -9.49 -3.28 -12.54
C LEU A 189 -9.03 -3.66 -11.12
N ALA A 190 -7.79 -4.15 -11.05
CA ALA A 190 -7.02 -4.26 -9.81
C ALA A 190 -5.55 -3.96 -10.15
N GLU A 191 -4.87 -3.30 -9.23
CA GLU A 191 -3.50 -2.85 -9.39
C GLU A 191 -2.62 -3.44 -8.29
N THR A 192 -1.33 -3.53 -8.57
CA THR A 192 -0.27 -3.77 -7.59
C THR A 192 0.66 -2.57 -7.55
N THR A 193 1.10 -2.22 -6.35
CA THR A 193 2.09 -1.18 -6.08
C THR A 193 3.04 -1.66 -4.97
N ALA A 194 4.03 -0.83 -4.63
CA ALA A 194 5.08 -1.16 -3.67
C ALA A 194 5.69 -2.54 -3.96
N GLU A 195 5.79 -2.89 -5.24
CA GLU A 195 6.34 -4.16 -5.68
C GLU A 195 7.82 -4.21 -5.34
N ASN A 196 8.21 -5.25 -4.60
CA ASN A 196 9.58 -5.50 -4.21
C ASN A 196 9.94 -6.97 -4.47
N SER A 197 11.18 -7.34 -4.17
CA SER A 197 11.70 -8.70 -4.39
C SER A 197 10.94 -9.78 -3.61
N VAL A 198 10.21 -9.40 -2.56
CA VAL A 198 9.53 -10.32 -1.65
C VAL A 198 8.01 -10.27 -1.80
N SER A 199 7.43 -9.11 -2.09
CA SER A 199 6.00 -8.86 -1.92
C SER A 199 5.48 -7.73 -2.81
N ALA A 200 4.15 -7.56 -2.80
CA ALA A 200 3.45 -6.46 -3.46
C ALA A 200 2.20 -6.08 -2.68
N MET A 201 1.73 -4.84 -2.84
CA MET A 201 0.48 -4.34 -2.28
C MET A 201 -0.57 -4.25 -3.37
N VAL A 202 -1.71 -4.94 -3.20
CA VAL A 202 -2.86 -4.81 -4.11
C VAL A 202 -3.64 -3.55 -3.75
N VAL A 203 -3.87 -2.70 -4.74
CA VAL A 203 -4.56 -1.40 -4.64
C VAL A 203 -5.52 -1.22 -5.83
N GLY A 204 -6.26 -0.12 -5.86
CA GLY A 204 -7.08 0.26 -7.03
C GLY A 204 -8.18 -0.74 -7.41
N VAL A 205 -8.59 -1.63 -6.50
CA VAL A 205 -9.59 -2.67 -6.84
C VAL A 205 -10.96 -2.03 -7.04
N ALA A 206 -11.41 -1.97 -8.28
CA ALA A 206 -12.63 -1.29 -8.65
C ALA A 206 -13.46 -2.07 -9.67
N THR A 207 -14.78 -1.88 -9.61
CA THR A 207 -15.72 -2.35 -10.62
C THR A 207 -16.84 -1.32 -10.72
N LEU A 208 -17.12 -0.88 -11.95
CA LEU A 208 -18.19 0.08 -12.23
C LEU A 208 -19.52 -0.42 -11.63
N PRO A 209 -20.38 0.45 -11.08
CA PRO A 209 -21.60 0.05 -10.37
C PRO A 209 -22.49 -0.93 -11.15
N GLY A 210 -22.72 -0.69 -12.45
CA GLY A 210 -23.51 -1.57 -13.32
C GLY A 210 -22.86 -2.93 -13.62
N TRP A 211 -21.58 -3.13 -13.28
CA TRP A 211 -20.80 -4.35 -13.52
C TRP A 211 -20.48 -5.15 -12.25
N ARG A 212 -20.90 -4.67 -11.07
CA ARG A 212 -20.72 -5.35 -9.79
C ARG A 212 -21.50 -6.67 -9.72
N GLY A 213 -21.08 -7.58 -8.83
CA GLY A 213 -21.74 -8.88 -8.61
C GLY A 213 -21.46 -9.96 -9.67
N ARG A 214 -20.60 -9.69 -10.65
CA ARG A 214 -20.29 -10.62 -11.77
C ARG A 214 -18.91 -11.29 -11.66
N GLY A 215 -18.20 -11.10 -10.54
CA GLY A 215 -16.89 -11.71 -10.30
C GLY A 215 -15.69 -10.97 -10.90
N PHE A 216 -15.88 -9.79 -11.53
CA PHE A 216 -14.79 -9.06 -12.19
C PHE A 216 -13.67 -8.61 -11.25
N ALA A 217 -14.00 -8.01 -10.10
CA ALA A 217 -12.99 -7.67 -9.09
C ALA A 217 -12.17 -8.90 -8.65
N ARG A 218 -12.84 -10.05 -8.45
CA ARG A 218 -12.17 -11.32 -8.13
C ARG A 218 -11.21 -11.75 -9.24
N ALA A 219 -11.62 -11.60 -10.50
CA ALA A 219 -10.80 -11.95 -11.66
C ALA A 219 -9.55 -11.07 -11.80
N CYS A 220 -9.70 -9.75 -11.64
CA CYS A 220 -8.57 -8.82 -11.65
C CYS A 220 -7.57 -9.14 -10.53
N VAL A 221 -8.04 -9.30 -9.28
CA VAL A 221 -7.17 -9.58 -8.14
C VAL A 221 -6.49 -10.94 -8.28
N HIS A 222 -7.21 -11.95 -8.77
CA HIS A 222 -6.62 -13.26 -9.05
C HIS A 222 -5.49 -13.16 -10.09
N ALA A 223 -5.69 -12.42 -11.18
CA ALA A 223 -4.65 -12.23 -12.19
C ALA A 223 -3.43 -11.47 -11.65
N ALA A 224 -3.65 -10.41 -10.87
CA ALA A 224 -2.59 -9.66 -10.21
C ALA A 224 -1.76 -10.54 -9.24
N ALA A 225 -2.44 -11.36 -8.45
CA ALA A 225 -1.80 -12.31 -7.55
C ALA A 225 -1.03 -13.39 -8.34
N ALA A 226 -1.65 -14.00 -9.36
CA ALA A 226 -1.00 -15.02 -10.19
C ALA A 226 0.28 -14.50 -10.85
N HIS A 227 0.23 -13.28 -11.41
CA HIS A 227 1.39 -12.61 -11.97
C HIS A 227 2.48 -12.37 -10.92
N SER A 228 2.10 -11.87 -9.74
CA SER A 228 3.04 -11.60 -8.65
C SER A 228 3.76 -12.85 -8.15
N PHE A 229 3.04 -13.96 -7.94
CA PHE A 229 3.64 -15.23 -7.54
C PHE A 229 4.50 -15.84 -8.65
N ALA A 230 4.09 -15.72 -9.93
CA ALA A 230 4.90 -16.15 -11.07
C ALA A 230 6.21 -15.37 -11.19
N ALA A 231 6.23 -14.10 -10.77
CA ALA A 231 7.43 -13.28 -10.67
C ALA A 231 8.31 -13.61 -9.43
N GLY A 232 7.94 -14.62 -8.62
CA GLY A 232 8.74 -15.09 -7.49
C GLY A 232 8.43 -14.43 -6.13
N ARG A 233 7.42 -13.56 -6.07
CA ARG A 233 7.01 -12.93 -4.80
C ARG A 233 6.42 -13.97 -3.86
N ARG A 234 6.71 -13.81 -2.57
CA ARG A 234 6.32 -14.75 -1.52
C ARG A 234 4.92 -14.51 -0.97
N TYR A 235 4.45 -13.26 -0.99
CA TYR A 235 3.12 -12.90 -0.51
C TYR A 235 2.63 -11.59 -1.14
N LEU A 236 1.32 -11.35 -1.07
CA LEU A 236 0.70 -10.06 -1.36
C LEU A 236 -0.02 -9.53 -0.12
N CYS A 237 -0.08 -8.22 0.03
CA CYS A 237 -0.93 -7.55 1.03
C CYS A 237 -2.02 -6.73 0.34
N LEU A 238 -3.07 -6.38 1.10
CA LEU A 238 -4.05 -5.38 0.69
C LEU A 238 -4.69 -4.70 1.89
N PHE A 239 -5.26 -3.52 1.64
CA PHE A 239 -6.14 -2.85 2.58
C PHE A 239 -7.60 -2.99 2.17
N TYR A 240 -8.50 -3.12 3.14
CA TYR A 240 -9.93 -3.13 2.86
C TYR A 240 -10.79 -2.72 4.06
N ASP A 241 -11.88 -1.99 3.79
CA ASP A 241 -12.90 -1.67 4.80
C ASP A 241 -14.30 -2.18 4.42
N ASN A 242 -14.50 -2.51 3.14
CA ASN A 242 -15.78 -3.01 2.65
C ASN A 242 -15.92 -4.52 2.94
N PRO A 243 -16.90 -4.96 3.75
CA PRO A 243 -17.10 -6.39 4.04
C PRO A 243 -17.39 -7.23 2.79
N ALA A 244 -17.96 -6.65 1.74
CA ALA A 244 -18.15 -7.34 0.48
C ALA A 244 -16.82 -7.63 -0.23
N ALA A 245 -15.86 -6.71 -0.14
CA ALA A 245 -14.50 -6.91 -0.64
C ALA A 245 -13.76 -7.96 0.19
N GLY A 246 -13.88 -7.91 1.52
CA GLY A 246 -13.30 -8.93 2.43
C GLY A 246 -13.67 -10.36 2.03
N ARG A 247 -14.96 -10.63 1.73
CA ARG A 247 -15.39 -11.96 1.24
C ARG A 247 -14.69 -12.40 -0.05
N ILE A 248 -14.45 -11.47 -0.98
CA ILE A 248 -13.74 -11.76 -2.22
C ILE A 248 -12.29 -12.12 -1.91
N TYR A 249 -11.64 -11.32 -1.07
CA TYR A 249 -10.24 -11.51 -0.71
C TYR A 249 -10.01 -12.83 0.03
N HIS A 250 -10.85 -13.18 1.01
CA HIS A 250 -10.75 -14.47 1.70
C HIS A 250 -10.95 -15.66 0.76
N ALA A 251 -11.88 -15.57 -0.19
CA ALA A 251 -12.11 -16.62 -1.18
C ALA A 251 -10.91 -16.81 -2.15
N LEU A 252 -10.03 -15.81 -2.27
CA LEU A 252 -8.80 -15.88 -3.05
C LEU A 252 -7.59 -16.32 -2.22
N GLY A 253 -7.72 -16.43 -0.89
CA GLY A 253 -6.64 -16.86 0.01
C GLY A 253 -6.03 -15.75 0.85
N PHE A 254 -6.59 -14.53 0.87
CA PHE A 254 -6.19 -13.52 1.85
C PHE A 254 -6.70 -13.86 3.25
N ALA A 255 -5.83 -13.74 4.25
CA ALA A 255 -6.18 -13.84 5.66
C ALA A 255 -5.97 -12.48 6.35
N ASP A 256 -6.82 -12.16 7.31
CA ASP A 256 -6.68 -10.93 8.11
C ASP A 256 -5.42 -10.98 8.98
N VAL A 257 -4.67 -9.88 8.96
CA VAL A 257 -3.45 -9.70 9.74
C VAL A 257 -3.71 -8.76 10.92
N GLY A 258 -4.47 -7.69 10.68
CA GLY A 258 -4.80 -6.71 11.70
C GLY A 258 -5.20 -5.36 11.11
N ARG A 259 -4.89 -4.27 11.82
CA ARG A 259 -5.28 -2.91 11.41
C ARG A 259 -4.06 -2.06 11.05
N PHE A 260 -4.16 -1.36 9.92
CA PHE A 260 -3.18 -0.37 9.49
C PHE A 260 -3.73 1.04 9.73
N GLY A 261 -2.90 1.90 10.31
CA GLY A 261 -3.26 3.25 10.70
C GLY A 261 -2.63 4.29 9.80
N MET A 262 -3.38 5.34 9.51
CA MET A 262 -2.95 6.53 8.80
C MET A 262 -3.39 7.75 9.61
N ALA A 263 -2.46 8.59 10.03
CA ALA A 263 -2.74 9.79 10.80
C ALA A 263 -2.23 11.04 10.09
N MET A 264 -3.02 12.12 10.15
CA MET A 264 -2.68 13.41 9.55
C MET A 264 -3.28 14.57 10.38
N PRO A 265 -2.69 15.78 10.33
CA PRO A 265 -3.29 16.98 10.91
C PRO A 265 -4.63 17.33 10.23
N GLU A 266 -5.63 17.74 11.01
CA GLU A 266 -6.85 18.41 10.52
C GLU A 266 -6.64 19.89 10.21
#